data_AF-A0A971F128-F1
#
_entry.id   AF-A0A971F128-F1
#
_cell.length_a   1.000
_cell.length_b   1.000
_cell.length_c   1.000
_cell.angle_alpha   90.00
_cell.angle_beta   90.00
_cell.angle_gamma   90.00
#
_symmetry.space_group_name_H-M   'P 1'
#
loop_
_entity.id
_entity.type
_entity.pdbx_description
1 polymer ?
#
loop_
_entity_poly.entity_id
_entity_poly.type
_entity_poly.pdbx_seq_one_letter_code
_entity_poly.pdbx_strand_id
1 'polypeptide(L)'
;MIERYPIEKILIKETSMAKQQMDTVLQVEELTENIYRMTMRSEFISKNALPGQFLNIKCCEGEQALLRRPVSICQLDRGNGTYDILFQKKGTGTALLTCKKSGD
;
A
#
# COMPACT_ATOMS: atom_id res chain seq x y z
N MET A 1 -30.10 17.07 -26.61
CA MET A 1 -29.56 15.70 -26.83
C MET A 1 -28.10 15.87 -27.23
N ILE A 2 -27.19 15.34 -26.41
CA ILE A 2 -25.72 15.34 -26.50
C ILE A 2 -25.05 16.72 -26.28
N GLU A 3 -24.87 17.07 -24.99
CA GLU A 3 -23.91 18.11 -24.59
C GLU A 3 -22.48 17.58 -24.70
N ARG A 4 -21.66 18.30 -25.46
CA ARG A 4 -20.21 18.14 -25.53
C ARG A 4 -19.61 18.52 -24.18
N TYR A 5 -19.02 17.57 -23.48
CA TYR A 5 -18.12 17.87 -22.36
C TYR A 5 -16.73 18.24 -22.90
N PRO A 6 -16.19 19.43 -22.57
CA PRO A 6 -14.89 19.87 -23.06
C PRO A 6 -13.76 19.09 -22.36
N ILE A 7 -12.84 18.58 -23.18
CA ILE A 7 -11.55 18.05 -22.75
C ILE A 7 -10.62 19.24 -22.57
N GLU A 8 -10.52 19.77 -21.35
CA GLU A 8 -9.38 20.57 -20.91
C GLU A 8 -9.35 20.72 -19.37
N LYS A 9 -8.17 20.45 -18.81
CA LYS A 9 -7.70 20.75 -17.45
C LYS A 9 -8.29 19.95 -16.27
N ILE A 10 -7.64 18.83 -15.94
CA ILE A 10 -7.22 18.60 -14.55
C ILE A 10 -5.73 18.22 -14.57
N LEU A 11 -4.90 19.26 -14.60
CA LEU A 11 -3.52 19.23 -14.15
C LEU A 11 -3.57 19.32 -12.62
N ILE A 12 -3.66 18.20 -11.89
CA ILE A 12 -3.32 18.21 -10.45
C ILE A 12 -1.80 18.13 -10.35
N LYS A 13 -1.14 19.26 -10.58
CA LYS A 13 0.13 19.55 -9.93
C LYS A 13 -0.19 19.94 -8.48
N GLU A 14 0.67 19.50 -7.56
CA GLU A 14 0.75 19.91 -6.14
C GLU A 14 -0.12 19.15 -5.14
N THR A 15 0.22 17.88 -4.91
CA THR A 15 0.84 17.47 -3.62
C THR A 15 1.62 16.19 -3.87
N SER A 16 2.94 16.28 -3.89
CA SER A 16 3.82 15.13 -3.80
C SER A 16 3.54 14.40 -2.48
N MET A 17 2.63 13.43 -2.44
CA MET A 17 2.39 12.61 -1.24
C MET A 17 3.48 11.54 -1.06
N ALA A 18 4.75 11.94 -1.22
CA ALA A 18 5.87 11.17 -0.68
C ALA A 18 5.92 11.43 0.82
N LYS A 19 5.00 10.81 1.56
CA LYS A 19 5.01 10.83 3.02
C LYS A 19 5.53 9.48 3.51
N GLN A 20 6.68 9.50 4.18
CA GLN A 20 7.14 8.33 4.93
C GLN A 20 6.44 8.31 6.29
N GLN A 21 5.87 7.16 6.64
CA GLN A 21 5.27 6.92 7.94
C GLN A 21 5.42 5.44 8.31
N MET A 22 5.25 5.15 9.60
CA MET A 22 5.09 3.78 10.10
C MET A 22 3.61 3.53 10.27
N ASP A 23 3.12 2.49 9.61
CA ASP A 23 1.74 2.03 9.71
C ASP A 23 1.74 0.70 10.47
N THR A 24 0.67 0.45 11.22
CA THR A 24 0.56 -0.75 12.05
C THR A 24 -0.02 -1.90 11.24
N VAL A 25 0.66 -3.05 11.24
CA VAL A 25 0.14 -4.30 10.69
C VAL A 25 -1.01 -4.78 11.57
N LEU A 26 -2.15 -5.11 10.97
CA LEU A 26 -3.28 -5.72 11.67
C LEU A 26 -3.34 -7.23 11.39
N GLN A 27 -3.04 -7.63 10.15
CA GLN A 27 -3.12 -9.03 9.76
C GLN A 27 -2.21 -9.30 8.56
N VAL A 28 -1.63 -10.50 8.52
CA VAL A 28 -0.97 -11.09 7.35
C VAL A 28 -1.56 -12.47 7.13
N GLU A 29 -2.06 -12.72 5.93
CA GLU A 29 -2.75 -13.96 5.55
C GLU A 29 -2.23 -14.47 4.21
N GLU A 30 -1.95 -15.76 4.11
CA GLU A 30 -1.66 -16.41 2.84
C GLU A 30 -2.97 -16.75 2.12
N LEU A 31 -3.20 -16.16 0.95
CA LEU A 31 -4.43 -16.39 0.18
C LEU A 31 -4.30 -17.63 -0.72
N THR A 32 -3.11 -17.83 -1.28
CA THR A 32 -2.72 -18.99 -2.08
C THR A 32 -1.21 -19.11 -2.03
N GLU A 33 -0.65 -20.18 -2.60
CA GLU A 33 0.78 -20.48 -2.56
C GLU A 33 1.64 -19.24 -2.90
N ASN A 34 2.39 -18.76 -1.91
CA ASN A 34 3.27 -17.59 -1.99
C ASN A 34 2.59 -16.22 -2.22
N ILE A 35 1.26 -16.11 -2.20
CA ILE A 35 0.54 -14.84 -2.34
C ILE A 35 -0.11 -14.47 -1.01
N TYR A 36 0.28 -13.30 -0.49
CA TYR A 36 -0.14 -12.83 0.82
C TYR A 36 -0.95 -11.55 0.71
N ARG A 37 -1.96 -11.44 1.58
CA ARG A 37 -2.66 -10.20 1.91
C ARG A 37 -2.14 -9.68 3.24
N MET A 38 -1.82 -8.39 3.28
CA MET A 38 -1.49 -7.70 4.51
C MET A 38 -2.43 -6.51 4.68
N THR A 39 -3.14 -6.50 5.80
CA THR A 39 -4.04 -5.42 6.21
C THR A 39 -3.31 -4.53 7.19
N MET A 40 -3.31 -3.23 6.92
CA MET A 40 -2.59 -2.23 7.70
C MET A 40 -3.50 -1.09 8.12
N ARG A 41 -3.24 -0.52 9.29
CA ARG A 41 -3.93 0.66 9.79
C ARG A 41 -3.16 1.92 9.43
N SER A 42 -3.82 2.85 8.76
CA SER A 42 -3.26 4.18 8.49
C SER A 42 -4.36 5.18 8.18
N GLU A 43 -4.53 6.15 9.08
CA GLU A 43 -5.44 7.27 8.90
C GLU A 43 -5.10 8.10 7.66
N PHE A 44 -3.81 8.27 7.37
CA PHE A 44 -3.38 9.06 6.22
C PHE A 44 -3.70 8.35 4.90
N ILE A 45 -3.31 7.09 4.75
CA ILE A 45 -3.53 6.36 3.49
C ILE A 45 -5.03 6.12 3.29
N SER A 46 -5.75 5.64 4.30
CA SER A 46 -7.19 5.39 4.18
C SER A 46 -7.98 6.63 3.72
N LYS A 47 -7.62 7.83 4.22
CA LYS A 47 -8.30 9.08 3.85
C LYS A 47 -7.86 9.66 2.51
N ASN A 48 -6.59 9.53 2.13
CA ASN A 48 -6.02 10.29 1.01
C ASN A 48 -5.73 9.44 -0.23
N ALA A 49 -5.59 8.13 -0.11
CA ALA A 49 -5.21 7.30 -1.24
C ALA A 49 -6.29 7.23 -2.32
N LEU A 50 -5.83 7.22 -3.57
CA LEU A 50 -6.62 7.13 -4.78
C LEU A 50 -6.31 5.83 -5.54
N PRO A 51 -7.26 5.32 -6.36
CA PRO A 51 -7.02 4.16 -7.20
C PRO A 51 -5.78 4.31 -8.09
N GLY A 52 -5.00 3.24 -8.23
CA GLY A 52 -3.76 3.22 -9.02
C GLY A 52 -2.50 3.69 -8.28
N GLN A 53 -2.62 4.15 -7.02
CA GLN A 53 -1.45 4.46 -6.20
C GLN A 53 -0.81 3.21 -5.58
N PHE A 54 0.47 3.34 -5.25
CA PHE A 54 1.26 2.28 -4.63
C PHE A 54 2.11 2.83 -3.48
N LEU A 55 2.52 1.94 -2.60
CA LEU A 55 3.38 2.19 -1.46
C LEU A 55 4.78 1.71 -1.76
N ASN A 56 5.80 2.42 -1.24
CA ASN A 56 7.18 1.97 -1.35
C ASN A 56 7.65 1.39 -0.01
N ILE A 57 7.44 0.10 0.17
CA ILE A 57 7.54 -0.58 1.46
C ILE A 57 8.99 -0.94 1.77
N LYS A 58 9.46 -0.56 2.96
CA LYS A 58 10.72 -1.06 3.52
C LYS A 58 10.40 -2.37 4.27
N CYS A 59 11.02 -3.47 3.86
CA CYS A 59 10.63 -4.80 4.33
C CYS A 59 11.21 -5.17 5.70
N CYS A 60 12.34 -4.59 6.09
CA CYS A 60 13.00 -4.84 7.36
C CYS A 60 13.95 -3.70 7.74
N GLU A 61 14.35 -3.69 9.00
CA GLU A 61 15.45 -2.87 9.50
C GLU A 61 16.80 -3.57 9.26
N GLY A 62 17.86 -2.80 9.03
CA GLY A 62 19.21 -3.32 8.74
C GLY A 62 19.54 -3.45 7.24
N GLU A 63 20.61 -4.20 6.93
CA GLU A 63 21.17 -4.32 5.58
C GLU A 63 20.50 -5.40 4.71
N GLN A 64 19.65 -6.23 5.32
CA GLN A 64 18.87 -7.22 4.59
C GLN A 64 17.82 -6.46 3.76
N ALA A 65 17.70 -6.76 2.47
CA ALA A 65 16.75 -6.12 1.54
C ALA A 65 16.75 -4.56 1.56
N LEU A 66 17.92 -3.95 1.32
CA LEU A 66 18.14 -2.49 1.28
C LEU A 66 17.12 -1.68 0.48
N LEU A 67 16.68 -2.23 -0.66
CA LEU A 67 15.78 -1.56 -1.57
C LEU A 67 14.32 -1.72 -1.13
N ARG A 68 13.53 -0.65 -1.26
CA ARG A 68 12.09 -0.68 -1.00
C ARG A 68 11.34 -1.36 -2.13
N ARG A 69 10.14 -1.87 -1.85
CA ARG A 69 9.32 -2.68 -2.77
C ARG A 69 8.08 -1.85 -3.10
N PRO A 70 7.87 -1.46 -4.36
CA PRO A 70 6.62 -0.82 -4.77
C PRO A 70 5.51 -1.88 -4.73
N VAL A 71 4.47 -1.63 -3.93
CA VAL A 71 3.31 -2.51 -3.77
C VAL A 71 2.04 -1.70 -3.89
N SER A 72 1.15 -2.10 -4.80
CA SER A 72 -0.12 -1.42 -5.02
C SER A 72 -1.05 -1.53 -3.81
N ILE A 73 -1.84 -0.48 -3.57
CA ILE A 73 -2.94 -0.54 -2.62
C ILE A 73 -4.10 -1.26 -3.32
N CYS A 74 -4.58 -2.36 -2.73
CA CYS A 74 -5.63 -3.20 -3.32
C CYS A 74 -7.02 -2.80 -2.84
N GLN A 75 -7.15 -2.43 -1.55
CA GLN A 75 -8.42 -2.05 -0.96
C GLN A 75 -8.21 -0.93 0.05
N LEU A 76 -9.19 -0.03 0.16
CA LEU A 76 -9.24 1.04 1.15
C LEU A 76 -10.54 0.91 1.93
N ASP A 77 -10.45 0.85 3.25
CA ASP A 77 -11.58 0.96 4.16
C ASP A 77 -11.44 2.27 4.96
N ARG A 78 -12.19 3.27 4.51
CA ARG A 78 -12.22 4.61 5.12
C ARG A 78 -12.91 4.63 6.48
N GLY A 79 -13.86 3.72 6.72
CA GLY A 79 -14.60 3.66 7.97
C GLY A 79 -13.73 3.11 9.10
N ASN A 80 -12.95 2.07 8.80
CA ASN A 80 -12.07 1.43 9.77
C ASN A 80 -10.64 2.01 9.78
N GLY A 81 -10.30 2.92 8.86
CA GLY A 81 -8.97 3.52 8.77
C GLY A 81 -7.90 2.54 8.30
N THR A 82 -8.27 1.58 7.44
CA THR A 82 -7.39 0.48 7.01
C THR A 82 -7.22 0.42 5.50
N TYR A 83 -6.17 -0.26 5.07
CA TYR A 83 -5.93 -0.58 3.67
C TYR A 83 -5.29 -1.95 3.55
N ASP A 84 -5.48 -2.57 2.39
CA ASP A 84 -4.90 -3.87 2.07
C ASP A 84 -3.86 -3.73 0.96
N ILE A 85 -2.81 -4.53 1.08
CA ILE A 85 -1.84 -4.79 0.01
C ILE A 85 -1.78 -6.28 -0.31
N LEU A 86 -1.47 -6.60 -1.56
CA LEU A 86 -1.17 -7.95 -2.01
C LEU A 86 0.28 -8.02 -2.48
N PHE A 87 1.01 -9.06 -2.06
CA PHE A 87 2.38 -9.27 -2.49
C PHE A 87 2.73 -10.75 -2.62
N GLN A 88 3.72 -11.03 -3.47
CA GLN A 88 4.25 -12.38 -3.66
C GLN A 88 5.54 -12.59 -2.84
N LYS A 89 5.61 -13.69 -2.11
CA LYS A 89 6.84 -14.20 -1.50
C LYS A 89 7.75 -14.75 -2.60
N LYS A 90 8.81 -14.01 -2.93
CA LYS A 90 9.72 -14.35 -4.05
C LYS A 90 11.21 -14.13 -3.74
N GLY A 91 11.51 -13.56 -2.57
CA GLY A 91 12.88 -13.33 -2.11
C GLY A 91 12.91 -12.88 -0.66
N THR A 92 14.10 -12.61 -0.13
CA THR A 92 14.31 -12.33 1.30
C THR A 92 13.44 -11.19 1.82
N GLY A 93 13.34 -10.08 1.07
CA GLY A 93 12.54 -8.93 1.49
C GLY A 93 11.05 -9.26 1.65
N THR A 94 10.43 -9.88 0.64
CA THR A 94 9.01 -10.23 0.75
C THR A 94 8.77 -11.42 1.69
N ALA A 95 9.74 -12.31 1.88
CA ALA A 95 9.67 -13.34 2.91
C ALA A 95 9.63 -12.74 4.33
N LEU A 96 10.41 -11.68 4.60
CA LEU A 96 10.36 -11.00 5.90
C LEU A 96 9.01 -10.32 6.17
N LEU A 97 8.36 -9.79 5.12
CA LEU A 97 7.00 -9.25 5.24
C LEU A 97 5.98 -10.33 5.65
N THR A 98 6.16 -11.59 5.22
CA THR A 98 5.25 -12.69 5.63
C THR A 98 5.36 -13.03 7.11
N CYS A 99 6.46 -12.66 7.77
CA CYS A 99 6.69 -12.96 9.19
C CYS A 99 6.16 -11.86 10.13
N LYS A 100 5.63 -10.76 9.60
CA LYS A 100 5.08 -9.66 10.38
C LYS A 100 3.80 -10.07 11.11
N LYS A 101 3.60 -9.53 12.30
CA LYS A 101 2.46 -9.83 13.18
C LYS A 101 1.62 -8.60 13.44
N SER A 102 0.40 -8.83 13.91
CA SER A 102 -0.46 -7.74 14.38
C SER A 102 0.27 -6.91 15.44
N GLY A 103 0.32 -5.60 15.26
CA GLY A 103 1.01 -4.66 16.14
C GLY A 103 2.41 -4.24 15.68
N ASP A 104 3.00 -4.93 14.71
CA ASP A 104 4.29 -4.55 14.08
C ASP A 104 4.19 -3.34 13.15
#